data_AF-D6TE46-F1
#
_entry.id   AF-D6TE46-F1
#
_cell.length_a   1.000
_cell.length_b   1.000
_cell.length_c   1.000
_cell.angle_alpha   90.00
_cell.angle_beta   90.00
_cell.angle_gamma   90.00
#
_symmetry.space_group_name_H-M   'P 1'
#
loop_
_entity.id
_entity.type
_entity.pdbx_description
1 polymer ?
#
loop_
_entity_poly.entity_id
_entity_poly.type
_entity_poly.pdbx_seq_one_letter_code
_entity_poly.pdbx_strand_id
1 'polypeptide(L)'
;MTSRFTFQHANGYRAQRFGCPLLFPTLMGEACEQPSSNHGQGCHKDPNWEAGGLMRVLLDRTSPFYKAVYTQRTSCERINSQAKELGIERLRLCNRRSIANLNTLIYVIINVRALQRAISINKRHLQMN
;
A
#
# COMPACT_ATOMS: atom_id res chain seq x y z
N MET A 1 -16.85 13.69 -7.36
CA MET A 1 -17.61 12.56 -7.94
C MET A 1 -18.95 12.47 -7.23
N THR A 2 -20.00 12.01 -7.92
CA THR A 2 -21.36 11.96 -7.37
C THR A 2 -21.77 10.50 -7.14
N SER A 3 -22.40 10.19 -6.00
CA SER A 3 -22.92 8.85 -5.71
C SER A 3 -24.02 8.47 -6.69
N ARG A 4 -23.99 7.23 -7.22
CA ARG A 4 -25.01 6.70 -8.15
C ARG A 4 -25.83 5.58 -7.52
N PHE A 5 -25.22 4.43 -7.27
CA PHE A 5 -25.90 3.26 -6.70
C PHE A 5 -24.89 2.29 -6.07
N THR A 6 -25.37 1.48 -5.13
CA THR A 6 -24.62 0.37 -4.53
C THR A 6 -24.88 -0.94 -5.26
N PHE A 7 -23.89 -1.82 -5.33
CA PHE A 7 -24.03 -3.16 -5.92
C PHE A 7 -23.13 -4.19 -5.21
N GLN A 8 -23.40 -5.48 -5.42
CA GLN A 8 -22.54 -6.56 -4.93
C GLN A 8 -21.40 -6.81 -5.92
N HIS A 9 -20.15 -6.64 -5.48
CA HIS A 9 -18.97 -6.91 -6.29
C HIS A 9 -18.74 -8.41 -6.42
N ALA A 10 -18.18 -8.87 -7.54
CA ALA A 10 -17.86 -10.28 -7.79
C ALA A 10 -16.90 -10.92 -6.76
N ASN A 11 -16.22 -10.08 -5.96
CA ASN A 11 -15.29 -10.52 -4.91
C ASN A 11 -15.98 -10.60 -3.52
N GLY A 12 -17.31 -10.55 -3.47
CA GLY A 12 -18.08 -10.77 -2.24
C GLY A 12 -18.16 -9.59 -1.27
N TYR A 13 -18.05 -8.35 -1.76
CA TYR A 13 -18.21 -7.14 -0.94
C TYR A 13 -19.17 -6.14 -1.60
N ARG A 14 -19.81 -5.29 -0.80
CA ARG A 14 -20.64 -4.20 -1.34
C ARG A 14 -19.76 -3.08 -1.87
N ALA A 15 -20.01 -2.67 -3.11
CA ALA A 15 -19.35 -1.52 -3.73
C ALA A 15 -20.34 -0.36 -3.92
N GLN A 16 -19.84 0.87 -3.93
CA GLN A 16 -20.61 2.07 -4.23
C GLN A 16 -20.08 2.68 -5.53
N ARG A 17 -20.93 2.80 -6.55
CA ARG A 17 -20.56 3.49 -7.78
C ARG A 17 -20.62 5.00 -7.59
N PHE A 18 -19.53 5.67 -7.93
CA PHE A 18 -19.42 7.11 -8.05
C PHE A 18 -19.20 7.48 -9.52
N GLY A 19 -19.95 8.46 -10.03
CA GLY A 19 -19.83 8.99 -11.38
C GLY A 19 -19.23 10.38 -11.45
N CYS A 20 -18.94 10.80 -12.69
CA CYS A 20 -18.49 12.15 -12.99
C CYS A 20 -19.58 13.17 -12.62
N PRO A 21 -19.26 14.21 -11.84
CA PRO A 21 -20.25 15.20 -11.42
C PRO A 21 -20.74 16.07 -12.59
N LEU A 22 -20.00 16.15 -13.69
CA LEU A 22 -20.37 16.92 -14.88
C LEU A 22 -21.43 16.21 -15.75
N LEU A 23 -21.51 14.89 -15.64
CA LEU A 23 -22.45 14.08 -16.43
C LEU A 23 -23.61 13.52 -15.60
N PHE A 24 -23.51 13.59 -14.27
CA PHE A 24 -24.49 12.99 -13.35
C PHE A 24 -24.69 13.83 -12.08
N PRO A 25 -25.93 14.03 -11.61
CA PRO A 25 -27.18 13.44 -12.10
C PRO A 25 -27.74 14.10 -13.37
N THR A 26 -27.38 15.36 -13.59
CA THR A 26 -27.76 16.14 -14.78
C THR A 26 -26.51 16.40 -15.61
N LEU A 27 -26.67 16.40 -16.93
CA LEU A 27 -25.59 16.80 -17.84
C LEU A 27 -25.35 18.31 -17.68
N MET A 28 -24.21 18.67 -17.11
CA MET A 28 -23.80 20.07 -16.90
C MET A 28 -22.59 20.47 -17.73
N GLY A 29 -21.93 19.51 -18.39
CA GLY A 29 -20.78 19.76 -19.24
C GLY A 29 -20.28 18.48 -19.90
N GLU A 30 -19.10 18.55 -20.49
CA GLU A 30 -18.47 17.39 -21.12
C GLU A 30 -17.78 16.46 -20.13
N ALA A 31 -17.47 15.25 -20.58
CA ALA A 31 -16.74 14.27 -19.79
C ALA A 31 -15.37 14.83 -19.37
N CYS A 32 -15.01 14.66 -18.10
CA CYS A 32 -13.69 15.08 -17.64
C CYS A 32 -12.56 14.30 -18.35
N GLU A 33 -11.50 15.00 -18.76
CA GLU A 33 -10.33 14.48 -19.51
C GLU A 33 -9.38 13.60 -18.67
N GLN A 34 -9.88 12.92 -17.63
CA GLN A 34 -9.06 12.02 -16.83
C GLN A 34 -8.80 10.72 -17.60
N PRO A 35 -7.59 10.13 -17.57
CA PRO A 35 -7.21 8.97 -18.40
C PRO A 35 -8.00 7.67 -18.14
N SER A 36 -8.94 7.67 -17.18
CA SER A 36 -9.89 6.58 -16.93
C SER A 36 -11.32 6.90 -17.42
N SER A 37 -11.50 7.96 -18.20
CA SER A 37 -12.77 8.30 -18.85
C SER A 37 -13.02 7.30 -19.97
N ASN A 38 -13.79 6.25 -19.68
CA ASN A 38 -14.23 5.32 -20.70
C ASN A 38 -15.15 6.05 -21.68
N HIS A 39 -14.68 6.27 -22.91
CA HIS A 39 -15.50 6.57 -24.09
C HIS A 39 -16.65 7.57 -23.88
N GLY A 40 -16.36 8.77 -23.37
CA GLY A 40 -17.37 9.84 -23.21
C GLY A 40 -18.34 9.67 -22.04
N GLN A 41 -18.27 8.58 -21.26
CA GLN A 41 -19.11 8.34 -20.08
C GLN A 41 -18.60 9.04 -18.81
N GLY A 42 -17.49 9.77 -18.90
CA GLY A 42 -16.80 10.43 -17.79
C GLY A 42 -16.11 9.45 -16.83
N CYS A 43 -15.44 10.00 -15.82
CA CYS A 43 -14.80 9.19 -14.79
C CYS A 43 -15.84 8.48 -13.91
N HIS A 44 -15.54 7.25 -13.51
CA HIS A 44 -16.28 6.55 -12.46
C HIS A 44 -15.32 5.77 -11.56
N LYS A 45 -15.75 5.51 -10.32
CA LYS A 45 -15.03 4.69 -9.36
C LYS A 45 -16.02 3.84 -8.58
N ASP A 46 -15.65 2.60 -8.34
CA ASP A 46 -16.43 1.63 -7.58
C ASP A 46 -15.63 1.17 -6.34
N PRO A 47 -15.38 2.06 -5.35
CA PRO A 47 -14.72 1.66 -4.11
C PRO A 47 -15.49 0.59 -3.35
N ASN A 48 -14.75 -0.24 -2.61
CA ASN A 48 -15.31 -1.10 -1.59
C ASN A 48 -15.98 -0.24 -0.50
N TRP A 49 -17.26 -0.50 -0.27
CA TRP A 49 -18.15 0.23 0.63
C TRP A 49 -18.41 -0.48 1.96
N GLU A 50 -17.54 -1.42 2.33
CA GLU A 50 -17.46 -2.03 3.65
C GLU A 50 -16.50 -1.25 4.55
N ALA A 51 -16.56 -1.47 5.87
CA ALA A 51 -15.75 -0.73 6.86
C ALA A 51 -14.25 -0.63 6.51
N GLY A 52 -13.63 -1.76 6.11
CA GLY A 52 -12.21 -1.77 5.72
C GLY A 52 -11.91 -1.05 4.40
N GLY A 53 -12.86 -1.06 3.46
CA GLY A 53 -12.76 -0.33 2.20
C GLY A 53 -12.94 1.18 2.41
N LEU A 54 -13.96 1.55 3.18
CA LEU A 54 -14.25 2.93 3.58
C LEU A 54 -13.07 3.57 4.29
N MET A 55 -12.40 2.85 5.20
CA MET A 55 -11.21 3.35 5.87
C MET A 55 -10.11 3.79 4.89
N ARG A 56 -9.92 3.08 3.76
CA ARG A 56 -8.94 3.45 2.74
C ARG A 56 -9.35 4.66 1.90
N VAL A 57 -10.65 4.82 1.67
CA VAL A 57 -11.24 5.93 0.91
C VAL A 57 -11.21 7.22 1.73
N LEU A 58 -11.57 7.13 3.01
CA LEU A 58 -11.66 8.26 3.94
C LEU A 58 -10.32 8.65 4.56
N LEU A 59 -9.26 7.90 4.29
CA LEU A 59 -7.94 8.17 4.84
C LEU A 59 -7.41 9.53 4.34
N ASP A 60 -7.17 10.46 5.25
CA ASP A 60 -6.49 11.71 4.92
C ASP A 60 -5.00 11.44 4.66
N ARG A 61 -4.63 11.45 3.38
CA ARG A 61 -3.25 11.25 2.92
C ARG A 61 -2.40 12.53 2.95
N THR A 62 -3.02 13.67 3.22
CA THR A 62 -2.34 14.97 3.25
C THR A 62 -1.83 15.32 4.63
N SER A 63 -2.48 14.77 5.67
CA SER A 63 -2.12 14.85 7.08
C SER A 63 -0.61 14.63 7.32
N PRO A 64 0.03 15.48 8.14
CA PRO A 64 1.42 15.28 8.57
C PRO A 64 1.63 13.92 9.24
N PHE A 65 0.65 13.46 10.03
CA PHE A 65 0.72 12.17 10.72
C PHE A 65 0.72 11.00 9.72
N TYR A 66 -0.17 11.04 8.71
CA TYR A 66 -0.17 10.03 7.65
C TYR A 66 1.18 10.00 6.94
N LYS A 67 1.71 11.16 6.54
CA LYS A 67 3.00 11.26 5.85
C LYS A 67 4.15 10.72 6.70
N ALA A 68 4.18 11.05 7.99
CA ALA A 68 5.21 10.56 8.91
C ALA A 68 5.21 9.02 9.02
N VAL A 69 4.02 8.42 9.12
CA VAL A 69 3.88 6.94 9.13
C VAL A 69 4.20 6.35 7.75
N TYR A 70 3.69 6.94 6.67
CA TYR A 70 3.84 6.44 5.30
C TYR A 70 5.31 6.46 4.84
N THR A 71 6.11 7.45 5.25
CA THR A 71 7.54 7.49 4.95
C THR A 71 8.30 6.28 5.52
N GLN A 72 7.78 5.63 6.57
CA GLN A 72 8.39 4.41 7.11
C GLN A 72 8.23 3.20 6.16
N ARG A 73 7.34 3.29 5.15
CA ARG A 73 7.15 2.22 4.15
C ARG A 73 8.45 1.88 3.42
N THR A 74 9.29 2.86 3.11
CA THR A 74 10.58 2.63 2.46
C THR A 74 11.49 1.73 3.31
N SER A 75 11.38 1.78 4.64
CA SER A 75 12.09 0.86 5.53
C SER A 75 11.58 -0.57 5.39
N CYS A 76 10.26 -0.77 5.31
CA CYS A 76 9.67 -2.10 5.04
C CYS A 76 10.09 -2.64 3.67
N GLU A 77 10.06 -1.82 2.62
CA GLU A 77 10.49 -2.21 1.27
C GLU A 77 11.97 -2.62 1.24
N ARG A 78 12.82 -1.89 1.98
CA ARG A 78 14.24 -2.25 2.13
C ARG A 78 14.45 -3.57 2.86
N ILE A 79 13.65 -3.86 3.90
CA ILE A 79 13.70 -5.16 4.61
C ILE A 79 13.24 -6.28 3.68
N ASN A 80 12.15 -6.09 2.94
CA ASN A 80 11.64 -7.08 1.99
C ASN A 80 12.66 -7.35 0.87
N SER A 81 13.34 -6.32 0.37
CA SER A 81 14.41 -6.47 -0.63
C SER A 81 15.58 -7.31 -0.09
N GLN A 82 16.05 -7.03 1.14
CA GLN A 82 17.09 -7.84 1.80
C GLN A 82 16.65 -9.29 2.03
N ALA A 83 15.40 -9.51 2.45
CA ALA A 83 14.87 -10.85 2.65
C ALA A 83 14.78 -11.63 1.33
N LYS A 84 14.41 -10.95 0.24
CA LYS A 84 14.40 -11.50 -1.12
C LYS A 84 15.80 -11.89 -1.59
N GLU A 85 16.79 -11.04 -1.37
CA GLU A 85 18.20 -11.33 -1.66
C GLU A 85 18.70 -12.56 -0.88
N LEU A 86 18.24 -12.72 0.37
CA LEU A 86 18.49 -13.90 1.21
C LEU A 86 17.65 -15.13 0.85
N GLY A 87 16.85 -15.06 -0.22
CA GLY A 87 16.16 -16.22 -0.80
C GLY A 87 14.82 -16.59 -0.18
N ILE A 88 14.16 -15.67 0.57
CA ILE A 88 12.89 -15.95 1.25
C ILE A 88 11.76 -16.42 0.30
N GLU A 89 11.80 -16.03 -0.99
CA GLU A 89 10.77 -16.36 -1.99
C GLU A 89 10.97 -17.75 -2.64
N ARG A 90 12.18 -18.31 -2.61
CA ARG A 90 12.53 -19.55 -3.33
C ARG A 90 12.90 -20.68 -2.37
N LEU A 91 11.96 -21.02 -1.50
CA LEU A 91 12.13 -22.07 -0.51
C LEU A 91 12.02 -23.45 -1.17
N ARG A 92 13.12 -24.22 -1.17
CA ARG A 92 13.12 -25.64 -1.54
C ARG A 92 12.76 -26.57 -0.38
N LEU A 93 12.26 -26.00 0.72
CA LEU A 93 11.91 -26.71 1.94
C LEU A 93 10.44 -27.13 1.90
N CYS A 94 10.16 -28.40 2.15
CA CYS A 94 8.79 -28.94 2.14
C CYS A 94 8.16 -29.03 3.54
N ASN A 95 8.89 -28.63 4.59
CA ASN A 95 8.42 -28.72 5.98
C ASN A 95 8.16 -27.31 6.54
N ARG A 96 6.95 -27.09 7.07
CA ARG A 96 6.54 -25.81 7.68
C ARG A 96 7.49 -25.34 8.79
N ARG A 97 8.00 -26.24 9.63
CA ARG A 97 8.95 -25.91 10.70
C ARG A 97 10.29 -25.44 10.12
N SER A 98 10.79 -26.11 9.10
CA SER A 98 12.04 -25.72 8.42
C SER A 98 11.88 -24.38 7.71
N ILE A 99 10.74 -24.14 7.05
CA ILE A 99 10.40 -22.85 6.44
C ILE A 99 10.38 -21.74 7.50
N ALA A 100 9.69 -21.95 8.62
CA ALA A 100 9.63 -20.97 9.70
C ALA A 100 11.03 -20.65 10.26
N ASN A 101 11.85 -21.68 10.54
CA ASN A 101 13.21 -21.51 11.03
C ASN A 101 14.08 -20.71 10.05
N LEU A 102 14.02 -21.01 8.75
CA LEU A 102 14.77 -20.28 7.74
C LEU A 102 14.32 -18.82 7.63
N ASN A 103 13.02 -18.56 7.65
CA ASN A 103 12.49 -17.20 7.66
C ASN A 103 12.97 -16.43 8.90
N THR A 104 12.92 -17.05 10.08
CA THR A 104 13.45 -16.45 11.32
C THR A 104 14.93 -16.12 11.18
N LEU A 105 15.75 -17.04 10.66
CA LEU A 105 17.18 -16.80 10.46
C LEU A 105 17.44 -15.62 9.52
N ILE A 106 16.69 -15.53 8.41
CA ILE A 106 16.77 -14.41 7.46
C ILE A 106 16.54 -13.08 8.19
N TYR A 107 15.47 -12.97 8.99
CA TYR A 107 15.18 -11.73 9.72
C TYR A 107 16.20 -11.43 10.83
N VAL A 108 16.74 -12.44 11.51
CA VAL A 108 17.84 -12.25 12.47
C VAL A 108 19.06 -11.67 11.77
N ILE A 109 19.45 -12.19 10.61
CA ILE A 109 20.58 -11.67 9.82
C ILE A 109 20.35 -10.21 9.41
N ILE A 110 19.14 -9.87 8.94
CA ILE A 110 18.79 -8.49 8.58
C ILE A 110 18.93 -7.56 9.79
N ASN A 111 18.43 -7.96 10.95
CA ASN A 111 18.50 -7.18 12.18
C ASN A 111 19.95 -6.99 12.65
N VAL A 112 20.77 -8.05 12.61
CA VAL A 112 22.19 -7.96 12.96
C VAL A 112 22.93 -7.00 12.02
N ARG A 113 22.69 -7.08 10.71
CA ARG A 113 23.27 -6.14 9.73
C ARG A 113 22.82 -4.70 9.98
N ALA A 114 21.56 -4.48 10.36
CA ALA A 114 21.05 -3.16 10.71
C ALA A 114 21.72 -2.61 11.98
N LEU A 115 21.85 -3.43 13.02
CA LEU A 115 22.53 -3.07 14.26
C LEU A 115 24.00 -2.72 14.01
N GLN A 116 24.70 -3.51 13.21
CA GLN A 116 26.10 -3.25 12.84
C GLN A 116 26.25 -1.88 12.15
N ARG A 117 25.36 -1.55 11.22
CA ARG A 117 25.35 -0.22 10.57
C ARG A 117 25.10 0.90 11.57
N ALA A 118 24.12 0.76 12.45
CA ALA A 118 23.82 1.76 13.48
C ALA A 118 25.01 2.02 14.41
N ILE A 119 25.65 0.94 14.89
CA ILE A 119 26.87 1.04 15.70
C ILE A 119 27.98 1.78 14.95
N SER A 120 28.18 1.47 13.67
CA SER A 120 29.23 2.12 12.84
C SER A 120 29.00 3.61 12.65
N ILE A 121 27.74 4.02 12.43
CA ILE A 121 27.34 5.42 12.27
C ILE A 121 27.54 6.17 13.59
N ASN A 122 27.09 5.60 14.70
CA ASN A 122 27.24 6.20 16.03
C ASN A 122 28.71 6.39 16.40
N LYS A 123 29.57 5.40 16.11
CA LYS A 123 31.02 5.54 16.30
C LYS A 123 31.61 6.68 15.49
N ARG A 124 31.20 6.85 14.22
CA ARG A 124 31.65 7.97 13.37
C ARG A 124 31.22 9.32 13.95
N HIS A 125 29.97 9.45 14.41
CA HIS A 125 29.51 10.70 15.03
C HIS A 125 30.27 11.04 16.31
N LEU A 126 30.61 10.05 17.14
CA LEU A 126 31.43 10.23 18.33
C LEU A 126 32.89 10.62 18.03
N GLN A 127 33.39 10.33 16.82
CA GLN A 127 34.75 10.69 16.39
C GLN A 127 34.81 12.07 15.71
N MET A 128 33.67 12.63 15.31
CA MET A 128 33.57 13.95 14.66
C MET A 128 33.27 15.09 15.64
N ASN A 129 32.85 14.77 16.87
CA ASN A 129 32.66 15.68 17.99
C ASN A 129 33.85 15.59 18.94
#